data_AF-A0A109N206-F1
#
_entry.id   AF-A0A109N206-F1
#
_cell.length_a   1.000
_cell.length_b   1.000
_cell.length_c   1.000
_cell.angle_alpha   90.00
_cell.angle_beta   90.00
_cell.angle_gamma   90.00
#
_symmetry.space_group_name_H-M   'P 1'
#
loop_
_entity.id
_entity.type
_entity.pdbx_description
1 polymer ?
#
loop_
_entity_poly.entity_id
_entity_poly.type
_entity_poly.pdbx_seq_one_letter_code
_entity_poly.pdbx_strand_id
1 'polypeptide(L)'
;MQSPPNNAYREILPPGHYAYSSGFPTMMKNVSPTYTIPTEPVFLDHLLMNLEKTIVVATTMGALEGKLTGVAIDHIQLTIGNINYHIRHQHIVYYTGKP
;
A
#
# COMPACT_ATOMS: atom_id res chain seq x y z
N MET A 1 50.30 -4.56 -12.89
CA MET A 1 48.91 -5.05 -12.79
C MET A 1 48.79 -5.83 -11.50
N GLN A 2 48.16 -5.26 -10.47
CA GLN A 2 47.97 -5.92 -9.17
C GLN A 2 46.56 -6.54 -9.15
N SER A 3 46.50 -7.85 -9.00
CA SER A 3 45.27 -8.62 -8.85
C SER A 3 44.58 -8.28 -7.52
N PRO A 4 43.24 -8.16 -7.46
CA PRO A 4 42.56 -7.97 -6.18
C PRO A 4 42.63 -9.25 -5.33
N PRO A 5 42.72 -9.14 -4.00
CA PRO A 5 42.78 -10.31 -3.13
C PRO A 5 41.44 -11.04 -3.10
N ASN A 6 41.43 -12.23 -3.69
CA ASN A 6 40.42 -13.26 -3.54
C ASN A 6 40.39 -13.73 -2.08
N ASN A 7 39.42 -13.27 -1.30
CA ASN A 7 39.01 -13.93 -0.06
C ASN A 7 37.58 -13.52 0.32
N ALA A 8 36.62 -14.06 -0.45
CA ALA A 8 35.24 -14.15 0.00
C ALA A 8 34.90 -15.64 0.07
N TYR A 9 34.99 -16.20 1.27
CA TYR A 9 34.40 -17.50 1.57
C TYR A 9 32.93 -17.42 1.16
N ARG A 10 32.55 -18.17 0.11
CA ARG A 10 31.17 -18.33 -0.28
C ARG A 10 30.47 -19.13 0.82
N GLU A 11 29.91 -18.43 1.81
CA GLU A 11 28.88 -19.02 2.66
C GLU A 11 27.74 -19.45 1.74
N ILE A 12 27.63 -20.77 1.53
CA ILE A 12 26.52 -21.36 0.81
C ILE A 12 25.31 -21.19 1.73
N LEU A 13 24.55 -20.13 1.49
CA LEU A 13 23.35 -19.85 2.26
C LEU A 13 22.31 -20.95 1.98
N PRO A 14 21.67 -21.51 3.01
CA PRO A 14 20.58 -22.45 2.82
C PRO A 14 19.42 -21.77 2.08
N PRO A 15 18.55 -22.53 1.38
CA PRO A 15 17.38 -21.99 0.71
C PRO A 15 16.56 -21.09 1.67
N GLY A 16 16.18 -19.89 1.20
CA GLY A 16 15.47 -18.90 2.01
C GLY A 16 16.35 -17.99 2.88
N HIS A 17 17.67 -18.17 2.87
CA HIS A 17 18.60 -17.27 3.55
C HIS A 17 19.24 -16.31 2.54
N TYR A 18 19.06 -15.02 2.77
CA TYR A 18 19.64 -13.96 1.96
C TYR A 18 20.74 -13.28 2.77
N ALA A 19 21.98 -13.27 2.27
CA ALA A 19 23.01 -12.39 2.82
C ALA A 19 22.72 -11.00 2.30
N TYR A 20 22.10 -10.18 3.15
CA TYR A 20 22.05 -8.75 2.92
C TYR A 20 23.48 -8.21 3.09
N SER A 21 23.94 -7.42 2.13
CA SER A 21 25.19 -6.68 2.33
C SER A 21 25.06 -5.81 3.59
N SER A 22 26.16 -5.62 4.32
CA SER A 22 26.17 -4.78 5.53
C SER A 22 25.74 -3.33 5.27
N GLY A 23 25.71 -2.90 4.00
CA GLY A 23 25.19 -1.60 3.57
C GLY A 23 23.68 -1.55 3.28
N PHE A 24 22.97 -2.68 3.25
CA PHE A 24 21.54 -2.73 2.90
C PHE A 24 20.65 -1.88 3.82
N PRO A 25 20.82 -1.87 5.17
CA PRO A 25 20.03 -0.99 6.04
C PRO A 25 20.26 0.50 5.74
N THR A 26 21.50 0.89 5.43
CA THR A 26 21.86 2.27 5.06
C THR A 26 21.27 2.65 3.71
N MET A 27 21.27 1.73 2.73
CA MET A 27 20.63 1.97 1.43
C MET A 27 19.12 2.15 1.58
N MET A 28 18.44 1.26 2.32
CA MET A 28 17.00 1.34 2.60
C MET A 28 16.61 2.65 3.28
N LYS A 29 17.46 3.17 4.17
CA LYS A 29 17.25 4.46 4.84
C LYS A 29 17.39 5.66 3.90
N ASN A 30 18.21 5.55 2.86
CA ASN A 30 18.45 6.61 1.87
C ASN A 30 17.50 6.55 0.68
N VAL A 31 16.89 5.39 0.41
CA VAL A 31 15.86 5.20 -0.61
C VAL A 31 14.48 5.15 0.04
N SER A 32 14.06 6.25 0.67
CA SER A 32 12.65 6.41 1.00
C SER A 32 11.86 6.35 -0.30
N PRO A 33 10.99 5.35 -0.51
CA PRO A 33 10.23 5.24 -1.74
C PRO A 33 9.37 6.49 -1.90
N THR A 34 9.75 7.34 -2.84
CA THR A 34 8.98 8.52 -3.21
C THR A 34 8.04 8.08 -4.31
N TYR A 35 6.74 8.04 -4.02
CA TYR A 35 5.72 7.72 -5.00
C TYR A 35 4.80 8.93 -5.15
N THR A 36 4.49 9.28 -6.39
CA THR A 36 3.55 10.34 -6.72
C THR A 36 2.21 9.68 -7.02
N ILE A 37 1.16 10.10 -6.31
CA ILE A 37 -0.21 9.67 -6.60
C ILE A 37 -0.95 10.86 -7.22
N PRO A 38 -1.60 10.70 -8.38
CA PRO A 38 -2.56 11.69 -8.84
C PRO A 38 -3.73 11.73 -7.84
N THR A 39 -3.86 12.84 -7.11
CA THR A 39 -4.93 13.02 -6.12
C THR A 39 -6.13 13.68 -6.75
N GLU A 40 -7.31 13.18 -6.40
CA GLU A 40 -8.60 13.77 -6.77
C GLU A 40 -9.20 14.41 -5.50
N PRO A 41 -8.88 15.68 -5.20
CA PRO A 41 -9.18 16.28 -3.90
C PRO A 41 -10.69 16.31 -3.59
N VAL A 42 -11.53 16.61 -4.59
CA VAL A 42 -12.99 16.63 -4.41
C VAL A 42 -13.54 15.22 -4.14
N PHE A 43 -12.98 14.20 -4.77
CA PHE A 43 -13.37 12.81 -4.53
C PHE A 43 -13.01 12.37 -3.11
N LEU A 44 -11.82 12.75 -2.65
CA LEU A 44 -11.36 12.52 -1.28
C LEU A 44 -12.25 13.24 -0.26
N ASP A 45 -12.58 14.51 -0.51
CA ASP A 45 -13.47 15.30 0.36
C ASP A 45 -14.84 14.64 0.49
N HIS A 46 -15.42 14.20 -0.64
CA HIS A 46 -16.70 13.53 -0.61
C HIS A 46 -16.64 12.15 0.08
N LEU A 47 -15.52 11.43 0.03
CA LEU A 47 -15.31 10.21 0.82
C LEU A 47 -15.25 10.52 2.31
N LEU A 48 -14.53 11.59 2.70
CA LEU A 48 -14.44 12.05 4.09
C LEU A 48 -15.81 12.45 4.66
N MET A 49 -16.69 13.06 3.85
CA MET A 49 -18.08 13.35 4.25
C MET A 49 -18.91 12.08 4.55
N ASN A 50 -18.47 10.93 4.06
CA ASN A 50 -19.11 9.63 4.27
C ASN A 50 -18.39 8.78 5.34
N LEU A 51 -17.43 9.35 6.08
CA LEU A 51 -16.75 8.65 7.16
C LEU A 51 -17.77 8.15 8.20
N GLU A 52 -17.55 6.95 8.70
CA GLU A 52 -18.41 6.21 9.63
C GLU A 52 -19.81 5.85 9.08
N LYS A 53 -20.12 6.17 7.82
CA LYS A 53 -21.38 5.79 7.16
C LYS A 53 -21.23 4.47 6.40
N THR A 54 -22.35 3.77 6.24
CA THR A 54 -22.43 2.64 5.31
C THR A 54 -22.48 3.17 3.87
N ILE A 55 -21.55 2.72 3.04
CA ILE A 55 -21.46 3.06 1.62
C ILE A 55 -21.37 1.79 0.78
N VAL A 56 -21.71 1.92 -0.49
CA VAL A 56 -21.42 0.90 -1.51
C VAL A 56 -20.26 1.42 -2.35
N VAL A 57 -19.18 0.65 -2.42
CA VAL A 57 -18.00 0.94 -3.23
C VAL A 57 -17.99 -0.02 -4.41
N ALA A 58 -18.08 0.52 -5.62
CA ALA A 58 -17.92 -0.26 -6.84
C ALA A 58 -16.45 -0.31 -7.22
N THR A 59 -15.87 -1.51 -7.16
CA THR A 59 -14.51 -1.77 -7.61
C THR A 59 -14.50 -2.36 -9.02
N THR A 60 -13.33 -2.43 -9.64
CA THR A 60 -13.13 -3.11 -10.93
C THR A 60 -13.55 -4.59 -10.93
N MET A 61 -13.59 -5.23 -9.75
CA MET A 61 -13.94 -6.64 -9.57
C MET A 61 -15.39 -6.87 -9.11
N GLY A 62 -16.12 -5.81 -8.74
CA GLY A 62 -17.46 -5.90 -8.19
C GLY A 62 -17.74 -4.87 -7.10
N ALA A 63 -18.99 -4.84 -6.61
CA ALA A 63 -19.41 -3.92 -5.57
C ALA A 63 -19.26 -4.52 -4.17
N LEU A 64 -18.84 -3.70 -3.22
CA LEU A 64 -18.72 -4.02 -1.80
C LEU A 64 -19.56 -3.05 -1.00
N GLU A 65 -20.40 -3.55 -0.11
CA GLU A 65 -21.19 -2.75 0.83
C GLU A 65 -20.62 -2.89 2.24
N GLY A 66 -20.33 -1.77 2.89
CA GLY A 66 -19.76 -1.78 4.23
C GLY A 66 -19.65 -0.40 4.85
N LYS A 67 -19.16 -0.35 6.08
CA LYS A 67 -18.94 0.90 6.81
C LYS A 67 -17.59 1.51 6.43
N LEU A 68 -17.55 2.75 5.96
CA LEU A 68 -16.30 3.46 5.69
C LEU A 68 -15.67 3.88 7.02
N THR A 69 -14.66 3.15 7.48
CA THR A 69 -14.01 3.38 8.79
C THR A 69 -12.71 4.17 8.70
N GLY A 70 -12.20 4.39 7.48
CA GLY A 70 -10.97 5.14 7.28
C GLY A 70 -10.80 5.60 5.85
N VAL A 71 -10.16 6.76 5.69
CA VAL A 71 -9.79 7.33 4.40
C VAL A 71 -8.34 7.80 4.52
N ALA A 72 -7.46 7.24 3.69
CA ALA A 72 -6.07 7.66 3.55
C ALA A 72 -5.87 8.34 2.18
N ILE A 73 -4.65 8.79 1.88
CA ILE A 73 -4.37 9.44 0.59
C ILE A 73 -4.36 8.45 -0.59
N ASP A 74 -4.09 7.17 -0.32
CA ASP A 74 -3.86 6.13 -1.33
C ASP A 74 -4.88 4.98 -1.28
N HIS A 75 -5.62 4.84 -0.18
CA HIS A 75 -6.67 3.83 -0.02
C HIS A 75 -7.79 4.26 0.94
N ILE A 76 -8.89 3.52 0.90
CA ILE A 76 -9.98 3.58 1.89
C ILE A 76 -10.01 2.30 2.73
N GLN A 77 -10.57 2.39 3.93
CA GLN A 77 -10.84 1.26 4.81
C GLN A 77 -12.36 1.04 4.91
N LEU A 78 -12.82 -0.11 4.43
CA LEU A 78 -14.22 -0.53 4.49
C LEU A 78 -14.36 -1.71 5.45
N THR A 79 -15.18 -1.58 6.48
CA THR A 79 -15.45 -2.66 7.45
C THR A 79 -16.74 -3.37 7.07
N ILE A 80 -16.65 -4.69 6.84
CA ILE A 80 -17.79 -5.57 6.55
C ILE A 80 -17.81 -6.66 7.62
N GLY A 81 -18.83 -6.65 8.47
CA GLY A 81 -18.84 -7.48 9.68
C GLY A 81 -17.66 -7.15 10.59
N ASN A 82 -16.74 -8.12 10.78
CA ASN A 82 -15.54 -7.97 11.61
C ASN A 82 -14.23 -7.87 10.79
N ILE A 83 -14.32 -7.72 9.47
CA ILE A 83 -13.17 -7.67 8.57
C ILE A 83 -12.97 -6.26 8.03
N ASN A 84 -11.73 -5.77 8.07
CA ASN A 84 -11.32 -4.48 7.51
C ASN A 84 -10.65 -4.68 6.15
N TYR A 85 -11.29 -4.16 5.11
CA TYR A 85 -10.80 -4.18 3.74
C TYR A 85 -10.11 -2.87 3.42
N HIS A 86 -8.86 -2.95 2.96
CA HIS A 86 -8.12 -1.79 2.45
C HIS A 86 -8.21 -1.79 0.92
N ILE A 87 -8.89 -0.79 0.35
CA ILE A 87 -9.15 -0.71 -1.09
C ILE A 87 -8.39 0.50 -1.65
N ARG A 88 -7.47 0.27 -2.59
CA ARG A 88 -6.72 1.35 -3.27
C ARG A 88 -7.66 2.20 -4.11
N HIS A 89 -7.46 3.52 -4.12
CA HIS A 89 -8.26 4.44 -4.95
C HIS A 89 -8.29 4.06 -6.42
N GLN A 90 -7.18 3.57 -6.96
CA GLN A 90 -7.05 3.13 -8.36
C GLN A 90 -8.00 2.00 -8.77
N HIS A 91 -8.56 1.27 -7.81
CA HIS A 91 -9.49 0.17 -8.06
C HIS A 91 -10.95 0.56 -7.81
N ILE A 92 -11.21 1.78 -7.34
CA ILE A 92 -12.56 2.30 -7.12
C ILE A 92 -13.03 2.94 -8.42
N VAL A 93 -14.14 2.45 -8.96
CA VAL A 93 -14.79 3.03 -10.14
C VAL A 93 -15.74 4.15 -9.71
N TYR A 94 -16.54 3.90 -8.68
CA TYR A 94 -17.41 4.89 -8.04
C TYR A 94 -17.82 4.40 -6.64
N TYR A 95 -18.48 5.26 -5.87
CA TYR A 95 -19.17 4.85 -4.65
C TYR A 95 -20.53 5.56 -4.55
N THR A 96 -21.44 4.96 -3.78
CA THR A 96 -22.71 5.59 -3.43
C THR A 96 -22.78 5.72 -1.92
N GLY A 97 -22.91 6.96 -1.45
CA GLY A 97 -23.10 7.33 -0.06
C GLY A 97 -24.11 8.46 0.07
N LYS A 98 -24.73 8.61 1.24
CA LYS A 98 -25.63 9.74 1.50
C LYS A 98 -24.77 10.95 1.93
N PRO A 99 -24.89 12.12 1.28
CA PRO A 99 -24.22 13.33 1.75
C PRO A 99 -24.50 13.58 3.24
#